data_AF-A0A2Z6Q899-F1
#
_entry.id   AF-A0A2Z6Q899-F1
#
_cell.length_a   1.000
_cell.length_b   1.000
_cell.length_c   1.000
_cell.angle_alpha   90.00
_cell.angle_beta   90.00
_cell.angle_gamma   90.00
#
_symmetry.space_group_name_H-M   'P 1'
#
loop_
_entity.id
_entity.type
_entity.pdbx_description
1 polymer ?
#
loop_
_entity_poly.entity_id
_entity_poly.type
_entity_poly.pdbx_seq_one_letter_code
_entity_poly.pdbx_strand_id
1 'polypeptide(L)'
;MDDEIIKIDDKYDKVNEIDEIVPQNKRDSHNAHNGKQVSKVALSPNGTYIVTFSGEDSSIEGWIVKDSKLILDPEANVYKFIPKRIDFISELKVNNSKIICYTTYYNNDEKNFQMSNEHRPIKLNPSPTSLLPTVTGRPADSISVYSTHDKMNDELVLMSSYKLSNKVAGGIIDENNNIWAISSSSLFHWNLEPLQLKFSY
;
A
#
# COMPACT_ATOMS: atom_id res chain seq x y z
N MET A 1 -4.61 58.02 10.98
CA MET A 1 -3.78 56.80 11.02
C MET A 1 -4.48 55.85 10.08
N ASP A 2 -3.94 55.71 8.88
CA ASP A 2 -4.51 54.87 7.83
C ASP A 2 -3.89 53.49 7.97
N ASP A 3 -4.73 52.49 8.26
CA ASP A 3 -4.30 51.10 8.37
C ASP A 3 -4.04 50.55 6.97
N GLU A 4 -2.76 50.32 6.67
CA GLU A 4 -2.29 49.73 5.42
C GLU A 4 -2.62 48.22 5.42
N ILE A 5 -3.72 47.83 4.75
CA ILE A 5 -4.10 46.43 4.59
C ILE A 5 -3.20 45.80 3.51
N ILE A 6 -2.17 45.09 3.94
CA ILE A 6 -1.34 44.25 3.07
C ILE A 6 -2.20 43.08 2.60
N LYS A 7 -2.59 43.08 1.32
CA LYS A 7 -3.16 41.90 0.65
C LYS A 7 -2.01 40.93 0.36
N ILE A 8 -1.98 39.82 1.08
CA ILE A 8 -1.16 38.67 0.72
C ILE A 8 -1.86 37.99 -0.46
N ASP A 9 -1.27 38.08 -1.65
CA ASP A 9 -1.71 37.34 -2.82
C ASP A 9 -1.32 35.87 -2.59
N ASP A 10 -2.29 35.05 -2.17
CA ASP A 10 -2.19 33.58 -2.04
C ASP A 10 -2.10 32.94 -3.44
N LYS A 11 -1.12 33.37 -4.24
CA LYS A 11 -0.82 32.78 -5.54
C LYS A 11 0.02 31.53 -5.31
N TYR A 12 -0.68 30.44 -5.00
CA TYR A 12 -0.06 29.13 -4.88
C TYR A 12 0.27 28.60 -6.28
N ASP A 13 1.56 28.53 -6.57
CA ASP A 13 2.06 27.79 -7.72
C ASP A 13 1.62 26.32 -7.61
N LYS A 14 0.92 25.83 -8.63
CA LYS A 14 0.68 24.40 -8.82
C LYS A 14 2.02 23.74 -9.11
N VAL A 15 2.70 23.28 -8.06
CA VAL A 15 3.82 22.36 -8.22
C VAL A 15 3.23 21.05 -8.74
N ASN A 16 3.69 20.59 -9.91
CA ASN A 16 3.38 19.26 -10.39
C ASN A 16 4.14 18.26 -9.50
N GLU A 17 3.52 17.83 -8.40
CA GLU A 17 4.05 16.88 -7.42
C GLU A 17 3.98 15.46 -7.98
N ILE A 18 5.11 14.93 -8.45
CA ILE A 18 5.27 13.55 -8.94
C ILE A 18 6.12 12.81 -7.91
N ASP A 19 5.74 11.59 -7.52
CA ASP A 19 6.56 10.77 -6.62
C ASP A 19 7.98 10.59 -7.17
N GLU A 20 8.97 10.53 -6.28
CA GLU A 20 10.38 10.47 -6.65
C GLU A 20 10.96 9.08 -6.39
N ILE A 21 11.83 8.63 -7.31
CA ILE A 21 12.61 7.41 -7.18
C ILE A 21 14.04 7.80 -6.83
N VAL A 22 14.50 7.44 -5.64
CA VAL A 22 15.85 7.77 -5.21
C VAL A 22 16.74 6.53 -5.37
N PRO A 23 17.81 6.60 -6.18
CA PRO A 23 18.72 5.48 -6.39
C PRO A 23 19.30 4.92 -5.09
N GLN A 24 19.25 3.60 -4.97
CA GLN A 24 19.89 2.85 -3.92
C GLN A 24 21.37 2.66 -4.29
N ASN A 25 22.19 3.67 -3.98
CA ASN A 25 23.62 3.41 -3.78
C ASN A 25 23.77 2.40 -2.62
N LYS A 26 24.95 1.80 -2.39
CA LYS A 26 25.20 0.92 -1.22
C LYS A 26 24.84 1.65 0.09
N ARG A 27 23.58 1.60 0.49
CA ARG A 27 23.02 2.24 1.67
C ARG A 27 23.18 1.27 2.81
N ASP A 28 23.64 1.80 3.93
CA ASP A 28 23.69 1.05 5.17
C ASP A 28 22.25 0.73 5.60
N SER A 29 21.94 -0.55 5.83
CA SER A 29 20.63 -0.97 6.32
C SER A 29 20.30 -0.35 7.69
N HIS A 30 21.31 0.06 8.46
CA HIS A 30 21.12 0.81 9.70
C HIS A 30 20.67 2.26 9.49
N ASN A 31 20.79 2.78 8.27
CA ASN A 31 20.35 4.13 7.86
C ASN A 31 19.12 4.09 6.92
N ALA A 32 18.38 2.99 6.90
CA ALA A 32 17.10 2.90 6.22
C ALA A 32 16.18 4.05 6.64
N HIS A 33 15.37 4.56 5.71
CA HIS A 33 14.54 5.76 5.89
C HIS A 33 15.33 6.98 6.39
N ASN A 34 16.61 7.11 6.00
CA ASN A 34 17.54 8.14 6.50
C ASN A 34 17.62 8.17 8.04
N GLY A 35 17.48 7.01 8.69
CA GLY A 35 17.48 6.88 10.15
C GLY A 35 16.21 7.37 10.84
N LYS A 36 15.15 7.70 10.09
CA LYS A 36 13.87 8.13 10.65
C LYS A 36 13.02 6.95 11.11
N GLN A 37 12.07 7.24 12.00
CA GLN A 37 11.20 6.21 12.57
C GLN A 37 10.32 5.56 11.49
N VAL A 38 10.27 4.22 11.52
CA VAL A 38 9.29 3.45 10.76
C VAL A 38 7.91 3.58 11.41
N SER A 39 6.92 4.05 10.66
CA SER A 39 5.55 4.24 11.11
C SER A 39 4.60 3.13 10.66
N LYS A 40 4.94 2.39 9.60
CA LYS A 40 4.17 1.21 9.13
C LYS A 40 5.06 0.12 8.57
N VAL A 41 4.53 -1.11 8.62
CA VAL A 41 5.16 -2.31 8.08
C VAL A 41 4.10 -3.19 7.39
N ALA A 42 4.49 -3.83 6.30
CA ALA A 42 3.72 -4.86 5.61
C ALA A 42 4.61 -6.06 5.31
N LEU A 43 4.08 -7.27 5.54
CA LEU A 43 4.75 -8.54 5.27
C LEU A 43 4.04 -9.24 4.10
N SER A 44 4.80 -9.82 3.17
CA SER A 44 4.25 -10.64 2.10
C SER A 44 3.63 -11.93 2.66
N PRO A 45 2.58 -12.49 2.02
CA PRO A 45 1.93 -13.71 2.50
C PRO A 45 2.87 -14.89 2.79
N ASN A 46 3.92 -15.08 1.98
CA ASN A 46 4.91 -16.14 2.19
C ASN A 46 5.99 -15.81 3.22
N GLY A 47 5.95 -14.62 3.84
CA GLY A 47 6.91 -14.17 4.84
C GLY A 47 8.30 -13.83 4.32
N THR A 48 8.56 -13.84 3.01
CA THR A 48 9.91 -13.65 2.45
C THR A 48 10.26 -12.20 2.14
N TYR A 49 9.29 -11.28 2.20
CA TYR A 49 9.49 -9.88 1.83
C TYR A 49 8.73 -8.95 2.76
N ILE A 50 9.38 -7.87 3.19
CA ILE A 50 8.79 -6.82 4.03
C ILE A 50 8.91 -5.49 3.32
N VAL A 51 7.90 -4.65 3.52
CA VAL A 51 7.93 -3.24 3.14
C VAL A 51 7.70 -2.39 4.37
N THR A 52 8.51 -1.35 4.54
CA THR A 52 8.39 -0.39 5.63
C THR A 52 8.12 1.00 5.08
N PHE A 53 7.42 1.81 5.86
CA PHE A 53 7.17 3.22 5.56
C PHE A 53 7.57 4.09 6.74
N SER A 54 8.24 5.21 6.46
CA SER A 54 8.48 6.28 7.42
C SER A 54 7.64 7.50 7.06
N GLY A 55 6.81 7.95 8.01
CA GLY A 55 6.01 9.17 7.82
C GLY A 55 6.87 10.44 7.82
N GLU A 56 7.96 10.47 8.59
CA GLU A 56 8.85 11.62 8.67
C GLU A 56 9.75 11.75 7.43
N ASP A 57 10.28 10.64 6.92
CA ASP A 57 11.11 10.62 5.71
C ASP A 57 10.28 10.48 4.42
N SER A 58 8.97 10.25 4.57
CA SER A 58 8.02 9.96 3.49
C SER A 58 8.54 8.92 2.49
N SER A 59 9.20 7.88 2.99
CA SER A 59 9.85 6.86 2.17
C SER A 59 9.27 5.48 2.41
N ILE A 60 9.20 4.71 1.33
CA ILE A 60 8.89 3.28 1.33
C ILE A 60 10.16 2.52 0.92
N GLU A 61 10.54 1.54 1.75
CA GLU A 61 11.71 0.71 1.53
C GLU A 61 11.36 -0.78 1.63
N GLY A 62 12.09 -1.60 0.88
CA GLY A 62 11.85 -3.03 0.73
C GLY A 62 12.95 -3.87 1.36
N TRP A 63 12.57 -5.01 1.93
CA TRP A 63 13.46 -5.88 2.70
C TRP A 63 13.25 -7.33 2.33
N ILE A 64 14.33 -8.02 2.04
CA ILE A 64 14.36 -9.47 1.88
C ILE A 64 14.51 -10.10 3.26
N VAL A 65 13.61 -11.04 3.58
CA VAL A 65 13.68 -11.84 4.81
C VAL A 65 14.40 -13.14 4.47
N LYS A 66 15.56 -13.37 5.09
CA LYS A 66 16.35 -14.58 4.90
C LYS A 66 17.03 -15.00 6.20
N ASP A 67 16.86 -16.26 6.59
CA ASP A 67 17.48 -16.84 7.80
C ASP A 67 17.24 -15.98 9.07
N SER A 68 16.00 -15.51 9.24
CA SER A 68 15.58 -14.60 10.33
C SER A 68 16.32 -13.26 10.37
N LYS A 69 16.96 -12.86 9.27
CA LYS A 69 17.60 -11.56 9.08
C LYS A 69 16.83 -10.73 8.06
N LEU A 70 16.89 -9.41 8.24
CA LEU A 70 16.39 -8.44 7.27
C LEU A 70 17.56 -7.89 6.47
N ILE A 71 17.45 -7.99 5.15
CA ILE A 71 18.42 -7.45 4.20
C ILE A 71 17.66 -6.40 3.41
N LEU A 72 18.13 -5.14 3.44
CA LEU A 72 17.56 -4.09 2.60
C LEU A 72 17.69 -4.54 1.14
N ASP A 73 16.59 -4.56 0.39
CA ASP A 73 16.53 -5.16 -0.95
C ASP A 73 17.47 -4.40 -1.90
N PRO A 74 18.60 -5.00 -2.35
CA PRO A 74 19.60 -4.31 -3.16
C PRO A 74 19.15 -4.01 -4.60
N GLU A 75 18.02 -4.60 -5.03
CA GLU A 75 17.45 -4.42 -6.37
C GLU A 75 16.36 -3.35 -6.40
N ALA A 76 16.01 -2.78 -5.24
CA ALA A 76 14.91 -1.84 -5.10
C ALA A 76 15.40 -0.45 -4.71
N ASN A 77 14.94 0.56 -5.45
CA ASN A 77 15.18 1.94 -5.07
C ASN A 77 14.30 2.36 -3.89
N VAL A 78 14.60 3.52 -3.31
CA VAL A 78 13.73 4.10 -2.30
C VAL A 78 12.63 4.86 -3.00
N TYR A 79 11.39 4.49 -2.69
CA TYR A 79 10.23 5.20 -3.19
C TYR A 79 9.90 6.35 -2.26
N LYS A 80 9.93 7.59 -2.76
CA LYS A 80 9.57 8.79 -2.02
C LYS A 80 8.12 9.17 -2.34
N PHE A 81 7.28 9.00 -1.33
CA PHE A 81 5.95 9.55 -1.32
C PHE A 81 6.06 11.06 -1.10
N ILE A 82 5.47 11.86 -1.99
CA ILE A 82 5.33 13.30 -1.75
C ILE A 82 3.92 13.54 -1.20
N PRO A 83 3.77 13.82 0.11
CA PRO A 83 2.47 14.07 0.69
C PRO A 83 1.87 15.38 0.15
N LYS A 84 0.68 15.32 -0.42
CA LYS A 84 -0.13 16.52 -0.70
C LYS A 84 -0.57 17.12 0.65
N ARG A 85 0.09 18.19 1.12
CA ARG A 85 -0.16 19.07 2.31
C ARG A 85 -0.53 18.45 3.68
N ILE A 86 -1.34 17.39 3.76
CA ILE A 86 -1.81 16.71 4.99
C ILE A 86 -1.92 15.18 4.78
N ASP A 87 -1.56 14.65 3.62
CA ASP A 87 -1.84 13.25 3.31
C ASP A 87 -0.82 12.29 3.94
N PHE A 88 -1.32 11.25 4.59
CA PHE A 88 -0.51 10.17 5.14
C PHE A 88 -1.03 8.84 4.61
N ILE A 89 -0.12 7.88 4.46
CA ILE A 89 -0.51 6.51 4.13
C ILE A 89 -1.41 6.02 5.27
N SER A 90 -2.66 5.66 4.95
CA SER A 90 -3.54 4.97 5.90
C SER A 90 -3.15 3.50 5.99
N GLU A 91 -2.84 2.90 4.84
CA GLU A 91 -2.67 1.45 4.71
C GLU A 91 -1.58 1.10 3.74
N LEU A 92 -0.84 0.04 4.06
CA LEU A 92 0.30 -0.45 3.30
C LEU A 92 0.24 -1.97 3.25
N LYS A 93 0.31 -2.54 2.05
CA LYS A 93 0.29 -3.98 1.81
C LYS A 93 1.31 -4.34 0.74
N VAL A 94 1.82 -5.56 0.79
CA VAL A 94 2.74 -6.10 -0.22
C VAL A 94 2.42 -7.57 -0.49
N ASN A 95 2.53 -8.00 -1.75
CA ASN A 95 2.37 -9.40 -2.12
C ASN A 95 3.71 -10.10 -2.36
N ASN A 96 3.68 -11.41 -2.66
CA ASN A 96 4.88 -12.22 -2.90
C ASN A 96 5.68 -11.78 -4.14
N SER A 97 5.05 -11.07 -5.08
CA SER A 97 5.68 -10.50 -6.28
C SER A 97 6.22 -9.09 -6.06
N LYS A 98 6.32 -8.65 -4.80
CA LYS A 98 6.75 -7.30 -4.37
C LYS A 98 5.85 -6.17 -4.90
N ILE A 99 4.60 -6.46 -5.27
CA ILE A 99 3.61 -5.44 -5.61
C ILE A 99 3.12 -4.82 -4.32
N ILE A 100 3.31 -3.52 -4.20
CA ILE A 100 2.89 -2.68 -3.09
C ILE A 100 1.58 -2.02 -3.45
N CYS A 101 0.62 -2.08 -2.53
CA CYS A 101 -0.62 -1.32 -2.57
C CYS A 101 -0.65 -0.43 -1.33
N TYR A 102 -0.92 0.85 -1.52
CA TYR A 102 -1.17 1.75 -0.41
C TYR A 102 -2.29 2.73 -0.71
N THR A 103 -2.97 3.14 0.35
CA THR A 103 -4.04 4.15 0.31
C THR A 103 -3.68 5.32 1.19
N THR A 104 -4.16 6.51 0.83
CA THR A 104 -3.93 7.72 1.61
C THR A 104 -5.19 8.19 2.33
N TYR A 105 -5.02 8.80 3.51
CA TYR A 105 -6.15 9.12 4.39
C TYR A 105 -7.15 10.09 3.77
N TYR A 106 -6.69 11.21 3.21
CA TYR A 106 -7.55 12.32 2.83
C TYR A 106 -7.99 12.29 1.37
N ASN A 107 -7.08 11.93 0.47
CA ASN A 107 -7.39 11.93 -0.96
C ASN A 107 -8.05 10.64 -1.42
N ASN A 108 -8.00 9.59 -0.58
CA ASN A 108 -8.40 8.24 -0.98
C ASN A 108 -7.69 7.80 -2.28
N ASP A 109 -6.50 8.33 -2.52
CA ASP A 109 -5.68 7.95 -3.66
C ASP A 109 -5.17 6.53 -3.38
N GLU A 110 -5.47 5.61 -4.30
CA GLU A 110 -4.90 4.27 -4.30
C GLU A 110 -3.70 4.26 -5.25
N LYS A 111 -2.55 3.82 -4.75
CA LYS A 111 -1.37 3.60 -5.58
C LYS A 111 -0.93 2.15 -5.49
N ASN A 112 -0.68 1.60 -6.66
CA ASN A 112 -0.14 0.26 -6.83
C ASN A 112 1.11 0.35 -7.70
N PHE A 113 2.18 -0.28 -7.25
CA PHE A 113 3.42 -0.37 -8.01
C PHE A 113 4.21 -1.60 -7.60
N GLN A 114 5.04 -2.13 -8.49
CA GLN A 114 5.97 -3.18 -8.17
C GLN A 114 7.25 -2.57 -7.61
N MET A 115 7.68 -3.03 -6.43
CA MET A 115 8.96 -2.62 -5.86
C MET A 115 10.12 -3.12 -6.74
N SER A 116 10.89 -2.18 -7.28
CA SER A 116 12.04 -2.42 -8.15
C SER A 116 12.93 -1.17 -8.17
N ASN A 117 13.94 -1.14 -9.02
CA ASN A 117 14.73 0.05 -9.32
C ASN A 117 13.90 1.19 -9.95
N GLU A 118 12.86 0.87 -10.71
CA GLU A 118 12.03 1.85 -11.43
C GLU A 118 10.62 2.01 -10.85
N HIS A 119 10.28 1.25 -9.80
CA HIS A 119 8.96 1.26 -9.17
C HIS A 119 7.80 1.22 -10.17
N ARG A 120 7.78 0.18 -11.02
CA ARG A 120 6.83 0.03 -12.13
C ARG A 120 5.37 0.18 -11.67
N PRO A 121 4.62 1.19 -12.12
CA PRO A 121 3.21 1.37 -11.73
C PRO A 121 2.35 0.19 -12.18
N ILE A 122 1.38 -0.18 -11.34
CA ILE A 122 0.45 -1.27 -11.61
C ILE A 122 -0.97 -0.72 -11.62
N LYS A 123 -1.76 -1.04 -12.63
CA LYS A 123 -3.17 -0.69 -12.73
C LYS A 123 -4.04 -1.85 -12.23
N LEU A 124 -5.22 -1.53 -11.70
CA LEU A 124 -6.23 -2.53 -11.37
C LEU A 124 -7.33 -2.48 -12.42
N ASN A 125 -7.77 -3.64 -12.90
CA ASN A 125 -8.76 -3.75 -13.96
C ASN A 125 -9.89 -4.73 -13.56
N PRO A 126 -11.15 -4.24 -13.44
CA PRO A 126 -11.54 -2.84 -13.49
C PRO A 126 -10.99 -2.05 -12.29
N SER A 127 -10.90 -0.73 -12.46
CA SER A 127 -10.68 0.16 -11.34
C SER A 127 -11.76 -0.10 -10.28
N PRO A 128 -11.39 -0.25 -9.02
CA PRO A 128 -12.34 -0.58 -7.97
C PRO A 128 -13.41 0.50 -7.80
N THR A 129 -14.68 0.08 -7.71
CA THR A 129 -15.85 0.96 -7.54
C THR A 129 -16.02 1.46 -6.10
N SER A 130 -15.44 0.76 -5.12
CA SER A 130 -15.21 1.20 -3.75
C SER A 130 -13.78 0.79 -3.35
N LEU A 131 -13.09 1.67 -2.63
CA LEU A 131 -11.68 1.51 -2.23
C LEU A 131 -11.48 0.12 -1.62
N LEU A 132 -10.63 -0.66 -2.28
CA LEU A 132 -10.50 -2.08 -2.07
C LEU A 132 -10.11 -2.41 -0.65
N PRO A 133 -10.45 -3.62 -0.19
CA PRO A 133 -9.53 -4.37 0.61
C PRO A 133 -8.73 -5.28 -0.32
N THR A 134 -7.50 -4.84 -0.63
CA THR A 134 -6.36 -5.70 -0.26
C THR A 134 -6.33 -5.69 1.28
N VAL A 135 -7.40 -6.26 1.85
CA VAL A 135 -7.57 -6.50 3.27
C VAL A 135 -7.34 -5.20 4.09
N THR A 136 -8.16 -4.20 3.76
CA THR A 136 -8.00 -2.83 4.27
C THR A 136 -8.76 -2.56 5.56
N GLY A 137 -8.19 -1.69 6.38
CA GLY A 137 -8.65 -1.19 7.66
C GLY A 137 -9.72 -0.08 7.57
N ARG A 138 -10.25 0.19 6.39
CA ARG A 138 -11.41 1.07 6.20
C ARG A 138 -12.68 0.31 5.87
N PRO A 139 -13.85 0.86 6.28
CA PRO A 139 -15.18 0.41 5.91
C PRO A 139 -15.44 0.14 4.42
N ALA A 140 -14.96 -0.97 3.89
CA ALA A 140 -15.36 -1.45 2.58
C ALA A 140 -16.66 -2.26 2.71
N ASP A 141 -17.57 -2.06 1.77
CA ASP A 141 -18.78 -2.88 1.61
C ASP A 141 -18.53 -4.11 0.74
N SER A 142 -17.30 -4.29 0.24
CA SER A 142 -16.91 -5.43 -0.58
C SER A 142 -15.46 -5.83 -0.34
N ILE A 143 -15.14 -7.09 -0.61
CA ILE A 143 -13.78 -7.60 -0.74
C ILE A 143 -13.52 -7.92 -2.19
N SER A 144 -12.41 -7.45 -2.75
CA SER A 144 -12.04 -7.77 -4.13
C SER A 144 -10.62 -8.30 -4.20
N VAL A 145 -10.45 -9.36 -4.99
CA VAL A 145 -9.19 -10.07 -5.17
C VAL A 145 -8.73 -9.87 -6.60
N TYR A 146 -7.50 -9.41 -6.75
CA TYR A 146 -6.86 -9.20 -8.05
C TYR A 146 -5.68 -10.15 -8.23
N SER A 147 -5.47 -10.61 -9.46
CA SER A 147 -4.35 -11.46 -9.82
C SER A 147 -3.63 -10.92 -11.05
N THR A 148 -2.34 -11.26 -11.16
CA THR A 148 -1.60 -11.09 -12.41
C THR A 148 -2.15 -12.10 -13.41
N HIS A 149 -2.69 -11.64 -14.55
CA HIS A 149 -2.92 -12.55 -15.67
C HIS A 149 -1.57 -13.10 -16.15
N ASP A 150 -1.53 -14.21 -16.90
CA ASP A 150 -0.33 -15.03 -17.22
C ASP A 150 0.86 -14.33 -17.91
N LYS A 151 0.89 -12.99 -17.99
CA LYS A 151 2.00 -12.16 -18.46
C LYS A 151 2.21 -10.99 -17.51
N MET A 152 3.47 -10.57 -17.36
CA MET A 152 3.89 -9.32 -16.70
C MET A 152 3.32 -8.07 -17.41
N ASN A 153 2.00 -7.91 -17.40
CA ASN A 153 1.35 -6.69 -17.79
C ASN A 153 1.33 -5.74 -16.59
N ASP A 154 1.34 -4.42 -16.86
CA ASP A 154 1.19 -3.35 -15.87
C ASP A 154 -0.21 -3.33 -15.23
N GLU A 155 -0.88 -4.47 -15.13
CA GLU A 155 -2.29 -4.57 -14.81
C GLU A 155 -2.61 -5.85 -14.04
N LEU A 156 -3.34 -5.71 -12.93
CA LEU A 156 -3.94 -6.81 -12.19
C LEU A 156 -5.41 -6.89 -12.54
N VAL A 157 -5.89 -8.11 -12.81
CA VAL A 157 -7.28 -8.37 -13.21
C VAL A 157 -8.07 -8.83 -12.00
N LEU A 158 -9.28 -8.29 -11.83
CA LEU A 158 -10.21 -8.71 -10.80
C LEU A 158 -10.60 -10.17 -11.03
N MET A 159 -10.22 -11.03 -10.10
CA MET A 159 -10.58 -12.45 -10.11
C MET A 159 -11.96 -12.69 -9.49
N SER A 160 -12.24 -11.99 -8.40
CA SER A 160 -13.45 -12.21 -7.61
C SER A 160 -13.74 -11.03 -6.70
N SER A 161 -15.03 -10.77 -6.46
CA SER A 161 -15.49 -9.78 -5.49
C SER A 161 -16.63 -10.33 -4.66
N TYR A 162 -16.66 -10.01 -3.37
CA TYR A 162 -17.67 -10.43 -2.43
C TYR A 162 -18.23 -9.22 -1.69
N LYS A 163 -19.53 -8.96 -1.83
CA LYS A 163 -20.20 -7.86 -1.13
C LYS A 163 -20.56 -8.29 0.29
N LEU A 164 -20.18 -7.47 1.26
CA LEU A 164 -20.47 -7.67 2.67
C LEU A 164 -21.66 -6.81 3.10
N SER A 165 -22.46 -7.36 4.02
CA SER A 165 -23.56 -6.64 4.67
C SER A 165 -23.06 -5.59 5.66
N ASN A 166 -21.86 -5.80 6.22
CA ASN A 166 -21.24 -4.94 7.22
C ASN A 166 -19.88 -4.43 6.74
N LYS A 167 -19.51 -3.25 7.25
CA LYS A 167 -18.25 -2.57 6.96
C LYS A 167 -17.06 -3.38 7.50
N VAL A 168 -16.11 -3.70 6.62
CA VAL A 168 -14.83 -4.31 7.00
C VAL A 168 -13.95 -3.27 7.71
N ALA A 169 -13.30 -3.68 8.79
CA ALA A 169 -12.39 -2.87 9.60
C ALA A 169 -10.92 -3.31 9.46
N GLY A 170 -10.65 -4.35 8.68
CA GLY A 170 -9.31 -4.89 8.45
C GLY A 170 -9.34 -6.29 7.87
N GLY A 171 -8.20 -6.77 7.39
CA GLY A 171 -8.01 -8.20 7.22
C GLY A 171 -6.56 -8.61 7.03
N ILE A 172 -6.32 -9.86 6.59
CA ILE A 172 -5.03 -10.44 6.21
C ILE A 172 -5.23 -11.52 5.13
N ILE A 173 -4.19 -11.77 4.32
CA ILE A 173 -4.08 -13.00 3.53
C ILE A 173 -2.98 -13.83 4.19
N ASP A 174 -3.29 -15.08 4.53
CA ASP A 174 -2.30 -15.99 5.14
C ASP A 174 -1.49 -16.75 4.08
N GLU A 175 -0.47 -17.47 4.55
CA GLU A 175 0.43 -18.29 3.72
C GLU A 175 -0.28 -19.41 2.95
N ASN A 176 -1.48 -19.81 3.39
CA ASN A 176 -2.30 -20.85 2.77
C ASN A 176 -3.30 -20.26 1.78
N ASN A 177 -3.14 -18.99 1.41
CA ASN A 177 -4.08 -18.25 0.58
C ASN A 177 -5.51 -18.26 1.16
N ASN A 178 -5.67 -18.15 2.49
CA ASN A 178 -6.96 -17.81 3.06
C ASN A 178 -7.06 -16.29 3.28
N ILE A 179 -8.25 -15.75 3.09
CA ILE A 179 -8.56 -14.37 3.42
C ILE A 179 -9.28 -14.34 4.75
N TRP A 180 -8.76 -13.54 5.66
CA TRP A 180 -9.41 -13.23 6.93
C TRP A 180 -9.80 -11.76 6.92
N ALA A 181 -11.04 -11.45 7.28
CA ALA A 181 -11.48 -10.07 7.44
C ALA A 181 -12.28 -9.89 8.72
N ILE A 182 -12.17 -8.73 9.34
CA ILE A 182 -12.94 -8.35 10.51
C ILE A 182 -13.90 -7.23 10.14
N SER A 183 -15.08 -7.23 10.74
CA SER A 183 -15.99 -6.08 10.78
C SER A 183 -16.21 -5.67 12.24
N SER A 184 -17.07 -4.69 12.48
CA SER A 184 -17.46 -4.29 13.83
C SER A 184 -18.09 -5.41 14.67
N SER A 185 -18.64 -6.45 14.03
CA SER A 185 -19.42 -7.50 14.70
C SER A 185 -19.07 -8.93 14.30
N SER A 186 -18.19 -9.12 13.32
CA SER A 186 -17.99 -10.43 12.72
C SER A 186 -16.57 -10.65 12.25
N LEU A 187 -16.10 -11.90 12.40
CA LEU A 187 -14.87 -12.40 11.81
C LEU A 187 -15.25 -13.31 10.64
N PHE A 188 -14.68 -13.03 9.47
CA PHE A 188 -14.93 -13.75 8.25
C PHE A 188 -13.69 -14.49 7.77
N HIS A 189 -13.92 -15.67 7.19
CA HIS A 189 -12.88 -16.51 6.60
C HIS A 189 -13.29 -16.95 5.18
N TRP A 190 -12.42 -16.74 4.18
CA TRP A 190 -12.58 -17.28 2.82
C TRP A 190 -11.36 -18.13 2.39
N ASN A 191 -11.59 -19.10 1.50
CA ASN A 191 -10.52 -19.58 0.61
C ASN A 191 -10.26 -18.52 -0.47
N LEU A 192 -9.02 -18.33 -0.94
CA LEU A 192 -8.74 -17.50 -2.12
C LEU A 192 -9.14 -18.22 -3.41
N GLU A 193 -8.94 -19.54 -3.48
CA GLU A 193 -9.28 -20.36 -4.64
C GLU A 193 -10.05 -21.63 -4.24
N PRO A 194 -11.37 -21.68 -4.52
CA PRO A 194 -12.24 -20.60 -5.00
C PRO A 194 -12.51 -19.56 -3.90
N LEU A 195 -12.81 -18.29 -4.26
CA LEU A 195 -13.25 -17.25 -3.32
C LEU A 195 -14.59 -17.62 -2.68
N GLN A 196 -14.55 -18.49 -1.68
CA GLN A 196 -15.71 -19.06 -1.01
C GLN A 196 -15.62 -18.78 0.48
N LEU A 197 -16.68 -18.15 1.02
CA LEU A 197 -16.83 -17.94 2.45
C LEU A 197 -16.91 -19.31 3.13
N LYS A 198 -15.97 -19.61 4.02
CA LYS A 198 -15.99 -20.84 4.83
C LYS A 198 -16.96 -20.71 5.99
N PHE A 199 -16.86 -19.62 6.74
CA PHE A 199 -17.70 -19.34 7.90
C PHE A 199 -17.55 -17.87 8.32
N SER A 200 -18.54 -17.40 9.08
CA SER A 200 -18.52 -16.12 9.79
C SER A 200 -18.97 -16.34 11.24
N TYR A 201 -18.29 -15.69 12.18
CA TYR A 201 -18.67 -15.63 13.60
C TYR A 201 -19.33 -14.31 13.94
#